data_AF-A0A957M912-F1
#
_entry.id   AF-A0A957M912-F1
#
_cell.length_a   1.000
_cell.length_b   1.000
_cell.length_c   1.000
_cell.angle_alpha   90.00
_cell.angle_beta   90.00
_cell.angle_gamma   90.00
#
_symmetry.space_group_name_H-M   'P 1'
#
loop_
_entity.id
_entity.type
_entity.pdbx_description
1 polymer ?
#
loop_
_entity_poly.entity_id
_entity_poly.type
_entity_poly.pdbx_seq_one_letter_code
_entity_poly.pdbx_strand_id
1 'polypeptide(L)'
;ALLMVTHDRYFLDRVVNRIVELDRRQLVSYAGNYTHFLEAREQRHERLAETESKRRNLLRRELEWLRRQPMARGTKQKARKERVEALMEIQYDSGADRVAIALASRRLGTKVLTAKGLLKRFAGQAVVDHVDLHLEPGDRIGILGPNGAGKSTLLDILAGKLRPDAGTVLWGETVEIGYYDQRSAGLRDEMRLLEFIEKEAPLIRTKDGDRV
;
A
#
# COMPACT_ATOMS: atom_id res chain seq x y z
N ALA A 1 -16.54 -21.99 17.12
CA ALA A 1 -15.57 -21.63 16.05
C ALA A 1 -15.55 -20.12 15.90
N LEU A 2 -14.38 -19.50 15.76
CA LEU A 2 -14.21 -18.04 15.63
C LEU A 2 -13.79 -17.74 14.18
N LEU A 3 -14.57 -16.90 13.50
CA LEU A 3 -14.24 -16.37 12.17
C LEU A 3 -14.14 -14.85 12.31
N MET A 4 -13.06 -14.26 11.80
CA MET A 4 -12.86 -12.83 11.83
C MET A 4 -12.13 -12.36 10.58
N VAL A 5 -12.28 -11.08 10.27
CA VAL A 5 -11.57 -10.39 9.20
C VAL A 5 -10.78 -9.26 9.86
N THR A 6 -9.45 -9.28 9.77
CA THR A 6 -8.57 -8.26 10.33
C THR A 6 -7.33 -8.08 9.46
N HIS A 7 -6.74 -6.89 9.51
CA HIS A 7 -5.46 -6.58 8.90
C HIS A 7 -4.30 -6.58 9.91
N ASP A 8 -4.58 -6.82 11.20
CA ASP A 8 -3.56 -6.87 12.24
C ASP A 8 -2.75 -8.18 12.15
N ARG A 9 -1.54 -8.04 11.60
CA ARG A 9 -0.60 -9.14 11.38
C ARG A 9 -0.17 -9.81 12.68
N TYR A 10 0.05 -9.03 13.74
CA TYR A 10 0.50 -9.56 15.03
C TYR A 10 -0.61 -10.34 15.73
N PHE A 11 -1.85 -9.85 15.60
CA PHE A 11 -3.00 -10.57 16.11
C PHE A 11 -3.21 -11.90 15.39
N LEU A 12 -3.18 -11.87 14.05
CA LEU A 12 -3.32 -13.08 13.24
C LEU A 12 -2.23 -14.09 13.59
N ASP A 13 -0.99 -13.64 13.74
CA ASP A 13 0.13 -14.55 14.03
C ASP A 13 0.01 -15.28 15.38
N ARG A 14 -0.62 -14.64 16.36
CA ARG A 14 -0.75 -15.19 17.73
C ARG A 14 -2.00 -16.01 17.97
N VAL A 15 -3.11 -15.69 17.29
CA VAL A 15 -4.44 -16.20 17.67
C VAL A 15 -4.98 -17.22 16.68
N VAL A 16 -4.67 -17.08 15.39
CA VAL A 16 -5.30 -17.94 14.37
C VAL A 16 -4.46 -19.19 14.11
N ASN A 17 -5.17 -20.29 13.88
CA ASN A 17 -4.60 -21.57 13.47
C ASN A 17 -4.88 -21.91 12.00
N ARG A 18 -5.66 -21.06 11.32
CA ARG A 18 -6.03 -21.21 9.92
C ARG A 18 -6.32 -19.85 9.31
N ILE A 19 -5.77 -19.60 8.13
CA ILE A 19 -6.03 -18.40 7.33
C ILE A 19 -6.78 -18.80 6.07
N VAL A 20 -7.74 -17.97 5.68
CA VAL A 20 -8.46 -18.10 4.41
C VAL A 20 -8.21 -16.84 3.61
N GLU A 21 -7.51 -17.00 2.50
CA GLU A 21 -7.24 -15.92 1.54
C GLU A 21 -8.33 -15.94 0.48
N LEU A 22 -8.97 -14.78 0.26
CA LEU A 22 -9.79 -14.55 -0.92
C LEU A 22 -8.93 -13.88 -1.97
N ASP A 23 -8.55 -14.61 -3.01
CA ASP A 23 -7.77 -14.11 -4.13
C ASP A 23 -8.45 -14.52 -5.44
N ARG A 24 -8.64 -13.57 -6.36
CA ARG A 24 -9.22 -13.80 -7.71
C ARG A 24 -10.53 -14.59 -7.70
N ARG A 25 -11.45 -14.25 -6.78
CA ARG A 25 -12.75 -14.94 -6.57
C ARG A 25 -12.62 -16.40 -6.13
N GLN A 26 -11.43 -16.83 -5.71
CA GLN A 26 -11.18 -18.14 -5.12
C GLN A 26 -10.83 -17.99 -3.65
N LEU A 27 -11.31 -18.93 -2.84
CA LEU A 27 -10.95 -19.04 -1.43
C LEU A 27 -9.88 -20.12 -1.29
N VAL A 28 -8.73 -19.76 -0.77
CA VAL A 28 -7.64 -20.69 -0.49
C VAL A 28 -7.36 -20.71 1.01
N SER A 29 -7.42 -21.91 1.59
CA SER A 29 -7.20 -22.08 3.03
C SER A 29 -5.79 -22.59 3.30
N TYR A 30 -5.13 -21.95 4.26
CA TYR A 30 -3.80 -22.28 4.74
C TYR A 30 -3.89 -22.68 6.21
N ALA A 31 -3.28 -23.80 6.57
CA ALA A 31 -3.12 -24.21 7.97
C ALA A 31 -1.93 -23.45 8.58
N GLY A 32 -2.08 -23.00 9.82
CA GLY A 32 -1.07 -22.21 10.53
C GLY A 32 -1.47 -20.75 10.70
N ASN A 33 -0.51 -19.98 11.22
CA ASN A 33 -0.66 -18.58 11.56
C ASN A 33 -0.26 -17.65 10.39
N TYR A 34 -0.20 -16.34 10.65
CA TYR A 34 0.09 -15.34 9.63
C TYR A 34 1.46 -15.50 8.97
N THR A 35 2.50 -15.79 9.75
CA THR A 35 3.85 -16.01 9.21
C THR A 35 3.89 -17.19 8.25
N HIS A 36 3.32 -18.34 8.64
CA HIS A 36 3.23 -19.52 7.76
C HIS A 36 2.40 -19.25 6.50
N PHE A 37 1.33 -18.47 6.60
CA PHE A 37 0.55 -18.06 5.44
C PHE A 37 1.39 -17.25 4.45
N LEU A 38 2.19 -16.29 4.91
CA LEU A 38 3.04 -15.48 4.03
C LEU A 38 4.01 -16.34 3.24
N GLU A 39 4.70 -17.27 3.90
CA GLU A 39 5.63 -18.21 3.26
C GLU A 39 4.90 -19.11 2.24
N ALA A 40 3.77 -19.70 2.64
CA ALA A 40 3.00 -20.58 1.76
C ALA A 40 2.43 -19.84 0.55
N ARG A 41 2.03 -18.57 0.73
CA ARG A 41 1.58 -17.70 -0.34
C ARG A 41 2.70 -17.34 -1.29
N GLU A 42 3.88 -16.98 -0.80
CA GLU A 42 5.06 -16.68 -1.63
C GLU A 42 5.44 -17.89 -2.49
N GLN A 43 5.57 -19.07 -1.88
CA GLN A 43 5.83 -20.32 -2.63
C GLN A 43 4.74 -20.65 -3.66
N ARG A 44 3.47 -20.32 -3.36
CA ARG A 44 2.38 -20.48 -4.34
C ARG A 44 2.55 -19.49 -5.49
N HIS A 45 2.83 -18.23 -5.21
CA HIS A 45 3.06 -17.18 -6.21
C HIS A 45 4.26 -17.50 -7.10
N GLU A 46 5.37 -18.00 -6.55
CA GLU A 46 6.54 -18.44 -7.31
C GLU A 46 6.20 -19.59 -8.26
N ARG A 47 5.57 -20.66 -7.75
CA ARG A 47 5.13 -21.79 -8.59
C ARG A 47 4.18 -21.36 -9.71
N LEU A 48 3.28 -20.45 -9.39
CA LEU A 48 2.36 -19.83 -10.33
C LEU A 48 3.15 -19.05 -11.41
N ALA A 49 4.05 -18.15 -11.02
CA ALA A 49 4.87 -17.36 -11.94
C ALA A 49 5.76 -18.23 -12.84
N GLU A 50 6.35 -19.31 -12.32
CA GLU A 50 7.13 -20.26 -13.10
C GLU A 50 6.27 -20.98 -14.15
N THR A 51 5.09 -21.44 -13.75
CA THR A 51 4.13 -22.11 -14.63
C THR A 51 3.73 -21.17 -15.77
N GLU A 52 3.47 -19.91 -15.45
CA GLU A 52 3.11 -18.90 -16.44
C GLU A 52 4.27 -18.55 -17.38
N SER A 53 5.49 -18.42 -16.86
CA SER A 53 6.68 -18.19 -17.68
C SER A 53 6.89 -19.33 -18.69
N LYS A 54 6.74 -20.59 -18.25
CA LYS A 54 6.81 -21.78 -19.12
C LYS A 54 5.72 -21.75 -20.19
N ARG A 55 4.47 -21.44 -19.79
CA ARG A 55 3.32 -21.30 -20.70
C ARG A 55 3.56 -20.23 -21.75
N ARG A 56 3.97 -19.02 -21.35
CA ARG A 56 4.25 -17.89 -22.25
C ARG A 56 5.33 -18.22 -23.27
N ASN A 57 6.40 -18.90 -22.84
CA ASN A 57 7.46 -19.34 -23.74
C ASN A 57 6.98 -20.40 -24.74
N LEU A 58 6.15 -21.35 -24.30
CA LEU A 58 5.53 -22.34 -25.18
C LEU A 58 4.58 -21.66 -26.18
N LEU A 59 3.72 -20.75 -25.72
CA LEU A 59 2.80 -20.00 -26.56
C LEU A 59 3.55 -19.17 -27.61
N ARG A 60 4.66 -18.52 -27.25
CA ARG A 60 5.51 -17.76 -28.18
C ARG A 60 6.03 -18.66 -29.31
N ARG A 61 6.58 -19.84 -28.97
CA ARG A 61 7.08 -20.81 -29.96
C ARG A 61 5.97 -21.32 -30.88
N GLU A 62 4.79 -21.59 -30.33
CA GLU A 62 3.64 -22.07 -31.09
C GLU A 62 3.03 -20.98 -31.99
N LEU A 63 3.00 -19.72 -31.55
CA LEU A 63 2.59 -18.58 -32.38
C LEU A 63 3.56 -18.32 -33.54
N GLU A 64 4.87 -18.45 -33.30
CA GLU A 64 5.88 -18.39 -34.37
C GLU A 64 5.65 -19.50 -35.41
N TRP A 65 5.25 -20.70 -34.97
CA TRP A 65 4.87 -21.79 -35.89
C TRP A 65 3.60 -21.45 -36.69
N LEU A 66 2.56 -20.91 -36.06
CA LEU A 66 1.34 -20.48 -36.77
C LEU A 66 1.60 -19.35 -37.79
N ARG A 67 2.48 -18.40 -37.45
CA ARG A 67 2.88 -17.29 -38.34
C ARG A 67 3.54 -17.76 -39.63
N ARG A 68 4.17 -18.94 -39.63
CA ARG A 68 4.76 -19.56 -40.84
C ARG A 68 3.72 -20.15 -41.80
N GLN A 69 2.43 -19.97 -41.52
CA GLN A 69 1.29 -20.48 -42.31
C GLN A 69 1.43 -21.96 -42.72
N PRO A 70 1.69 -22.88 -41.78
CA PRO A 70 1.77 -24.30 -42.09
C PRO A 70 0.40 -24.78 -42.61
N MET A 71 0.39 -25.45 -43.76
CA MET A 71 -0.81 -26.08 -44.29
C MET A 71 -1.29 -27.16 -43.32
N ALA A 72 -2.34 -26.90 -42.54
CA ALA A 72 -2.90 -27.82 -41.54
C ALA A 72 -3.76 -28.93 -42.18
N ARG A 73 -3.20 -29.66 -43.15
CA ARG A 73 -3.92 -30.69 -43.92
C ARG A 73 -4.00 -32.04 -43.18
N GLY A 74 -3.17 -32.27 -42.16
CA GLY A 74 -3.14 -33.53 -41.39
C GLY A 74 -3.75 -33.43 -39.98
N THR A 75 -4.25 -34.55 -39.44
CA THR A 75 -4.83 -34.69 -38.08
C THR A 75 -3.91 -34.18 -36.97
N LYS A 76 -2.59 -34.40 -37.09
CA LYS A 76 -1.59 -33.90 -36.14
C LYS A 76 -1.44 -32.37 -36.14
N GLN A 77 -1.63 -31.73 -37.29
CA GLN A 77 -1.53 -30.28 -37.42
C GLN A 77 -2.80 -29.58 -36.92
N LYS A 78 -3.98 -30.19 -37.16
CA LYS A 78 -5.25 -29.74 -36.61
C LYS A 78 -5.26 -29.79 -35.06
N ALA A 79 -4.85 -30.92 -34.48
CA ALA A 79 -4.72 -31.07 -33.03
C ALA A 79 -3.65 -30.16 -32.40
N ARG A 80 -2.67 -29.71 -33.19
CA ARG A 80 -1.69 -28.71 -32.73
C ARG A 80 -2.33 -27.33 -32.67
N LYS A 81 -3.06 -26.91 -33.71
CA LYS A 81 -3.78 -25.62 -33.76
C LYS A 81 -4.79 -25.48 -32.60
N GLU A 82 -5.59 -26.51 -32.37
CA GLU A 82 -6.57 -26.56 -31.27
C GLU A 82 -5.91 -26.41 -29.88
N ARG A 83 -4.72 -27.01 -29.67
CA ARG A 83 -3.96 -26.84 -28.43
C ARG A 83 -3.46 -25.41 -28.24
N VAL A 84 -3.04 -24.75 -29.31
CA VAL A 84 -2.59 -23.34 -29.25
C VAL A 84 -3.76 -22.42 -28.92
N GLU A 85 -4.93 -22.64 -29.53
CA GLU A 85 -6.15 -21.87 -29.24
C GLU A 85 -6.58 -22.03 -27.77
N ALA A 86 -6.58 -23.25 -27.23
CA ALA A 86 -6.82 -23.49 -25.80
C ALA A 86 -5.75 -22.84 -24.89
N LEU A 87 -4.50 -22.77 -25.35
CA LEU A 87 -3.41 -22.04 -24.69
C LEU A 87 -3.49 -20.51 -24.87
N MET A 88 -4.43 -19.97 -25.63
CA MET A 88 -4.69 -18.53 -25.71
C MET A 88 -5.88 -18.12 -24.83
N GLU A 89 -6.84 -19.03 -24.60
CA GLU A 89 -8.05 -18.74 -23.84
C GLU A 89 -7.87 -18.70 -22.31
N ILE A 90 -6.86 -19.40 -21.76
CA ILE A 90 -6.65 -19.37 -20.31
C ILE A 90 -6.08 -17.99 -19.94
N GLN A 91 -6.92 -17.19 -19.30
CA GLN A 91 -6.56 -15.89 -18.75
C GLN A 91 -5.67 -16.11 -17.52
N TYR A 92 -4.43 -15.62 -17.61
CA TYR A 92 -3.53 -15.59 -16.48
C TYR A 92 -3.39 -14.16 -15.97
N ASP A 93 -3.93 -13.92 -14.78
CA ASP A 93 -3.74 -12.64 -14.10
C ASP A 93 -2.35 -12.64 -13.45
N SER A 94 -1.46 -11.74 -13.86
CA SER A 94 -0.05 -11.74 -13.46
C SER A 94 0.18 -11.25 -12.03
N GLY A 95 -0.84 -10.74 -11.32
CA GLY A 95 -0.82 -10.56 -9.85
C GLY A 95 0.34 -9.76 -9.25
N ALA A 96 1.06 -9.00 -10.07
CA ALA A 96 2.34 -8.42 -9.70
C ALA A 96 2.29 -6.89 -9.77
N ASP A 97 1.17 -6.28 -9.35
CA ASP A 97 1.16 -4.86 -9.08
C ASP A 97 1.73 -4.64 -7.67
N ARG A 98 3.06 -4.68 -7.58
CA ARG A 98 3.76 -4.04 -6.47
C ARG A 98 3.50 -2.55 -6.61
N VAL A 99 2.53 -2.04 -5.85
CA VAL A 99 2.30 -0.59 -5.74
C VAL A 99 3.51 0.00 -5.02
N ALA A 100 4.50 0.42 -5.80
CA ALA A 100 5.62 1.20 -5.29
C ALA A 100 5.11 2.63 -5.09
N ILE A 101 4.82 3.00 -3.84
CA ILE A 101 4.53 4.39 -3.48
C ILE A 101 5.88 5.13 -3.45
N ALA A 102 6.28 5.68 -4.60
CA ALA A 102 7.43 6.57 -4.67
C ALA A 102 7.01 7.96 -4.18
N LEU A 103 7.27 8.25 -2.91
CA LEU A 103 7.14 9.62 -2.40
C LEU A 103 8.30 10.45 -2.96
N ALA A 104 7.99 11.46 -3.77
CA ALA A 104 8.99 12.41 -4.26
C ALA A 104 9.55 13.23 -3.09
N SER A 105 10.71 12.84 -2.55
CA SER A 105 11.35 13.56 -1.44
C SER A 105 12.20 14.73 -1.95
N ARG A 106 11.90 15.95 -1.51
CA ARG A 106 12.81 17.10 -1.62
C ARG A 106 13.91 17.00 -0.55
N ARG A 107 15.06 17.62 -0.79
CA ARG A 107 16.13 17.67 0.22
C ARG A 107 15.66 18.54 1.38
N LEU A 108 15.59 17.96 2.58
CA LEU A 108 15.32 18.68 3.82
C LEU A 108 16.58 19.46 4.24
N GLY A 109 16.38 20.70 4.67
CA GLY A 109 17.42 21.50 5.33
C GLY A 109 17.75 20.96 6.72
N THR A 110 18.72 21.58 7.40
CA THR A 110 19.23 21.10 8.69
C THR A 110 18.24 21.18 9.86
N LYS A 111 17.17 21.98 9.73
CA LYS A 111 16.09 22.08 10.72
C LYS A 111 14.81 21.54 10.12
N VAL A 112 14.15 20.60 10.81
CA VAL A 112 12.85 20.07 10.40
C VAL A 112 11.74 20.64 11.26
N LEU A 113 11.76 20.39 12.56
CA LEU A 113 10.73 20.87 13.49
C LEU A 113 11.36 21.25 14.82
N THR A 114 10.89 22.34 15.40
CA THR A 114 11.13 22.67 16.80
C THR A 114 9.83 23.12 17.43
N ALA A 115 9.34 22.35 18.40
CA ALA A 115 8.20 22.69 19.22
C ALA A 115 8.67 22.91 20.66
N LYS A 116 8.18 23.97 21.30
CA LYS A 116 8.58 24.31 22.67
C LYS A 116 7.38 24.64 23.54
N GLY A 117 7.34 24.03 24.72
CA GLY A 117 6.36 24.29 25.78
C GLY A 117 4.93 24.09 25.32
N LEU A 118 4.66 23.12 24.43
CA LEU A 118 3.31 22.93 23.89
C LEU A 118 2.33 22.58 25.01
N LEU A 119 1.27 23.37 25.10
CA LEU A 119 0.16 23.17 26.03
C LEU A 119 -1.15 23.20 25.25
N LYS A 120 -2.01 22.21 25.49
CA LYS A 120 -3.39 22.20 24.99
C LYS A 120 -4.33 21.65 26.04
N ARG A 121 -5.39 22.41 26.33
CA ARG A 121 -6.46 22.05 27.25
C ARG A 121 -7.78 21.93 26.51
N PHE A 122 -8.59 20.97 26.92
CA PHE A 122 -10.00 20.85 26.53
C PHE A 122 -10.84 20.79 27.79
N ALA A 123 -11.86 21.65 27.88
CA ALA A 123 -12.72 21.75 29.07
C ALA A 123 -11.93 21.83 30.40
N GLY A 124 -10.78 22.53 30.40
CA GLY A 124 -9.91 22.69 31.56
C GLY A 124 -8.86 21.58 31.76
N GLN A 125 -9.04 20.39 31.19
CA GLN A 125 -8.10 19.28 31.29
C GLN A 125 -6.96 19.42 30.29
N ALA A 126 -5.70 19.33 30.75
CA ALA A 126 -4.54 19.29 29.87
C ALA A 126 -4.46 17.96 29.12
N VAL A 127 -4.43 18.05 27.79
CA VAL A 127 -4.30 16.91 26.86
C VAL A 127 -2.90 16.88 26.25
N VAL A 128 -2.29 18.05 26.05
CA VAL A 128 -0.87 18.21 25.81
C VAL A 128 -0.35 19.15 26.90
N ASP A 129 0.70 18.77 27.61
CA ASP A 129 1.19 19.53 28.76
C ASP A 129 2.71 19.67 28.73
N HIS A 130 3.19 20.88 28.48
CA HIS A 130 4.61 21.25 28.42
C HIS A 130 5.47 20.31 27.56
N VAL A 131 5.01 20.01 26.34
CA VAL A 131 5.76 19.15 25.41
C VAL A 131 6.78 19.96 24.61
N ASP A 132 8.06 19.60 24.74
CA ASP A 132 9.15 20.03 23.87
C ASP A 132 9.47 18.93 22.86
N LEU A 133 9.65 19.29 21.59
CA LEU A 133 9.98 18.35 20.52
C LEU A 133 10.97 18.98 19.53
N HIS A 134 12.03 18.26 19.18
CA HIS A 134 12.96 18.66 18.15
C HIS A 134 13.12 17.53 17.15
N LEU A 135 13.00 17.83 15.85
CA LEU A 135 13.21 16.87 14.77
C LEU A 135 14.32 17.34 13.85
N GLU A 136 15.20 16.39 13.52
CA GLU A 136 16.28 16.52 12.54
C GLU A 136 15.96 15.72 11.26
N PRO A 137 16.66 16.01 10.14
CA PRO A 137 16.49 15.26 8.90
C PRO A 137 16.80 13.78 9.07
N GLY A 138 15.84 12.92 8.75
CA GLY A 138 15.99 11.47 8.82
C GLY A 138 15.41 10.83 10.09
N ASP A 139 15.01 11.65 11.07
CA ASP A 139 14.37 11.16 12.29
C ASP A 139 13.09 10.39 11.99
N ARG A 140 12.90 9.30 12.73
CA ARG A 140 11.70 8.45 12.69
C ARG A 140 11.14 8.33 14.09
N ILE A 141 10.10 9.12 14.40
CA ILE A 141 9.52 9.17 15.73
C ILE A 141 8.18 8.43 15.77
N GLY A 142 8.06 7.49 16.71
CA GLY A 142 6.81 6.84 17.06
C GLY A 142 6.17 7.50 18.29
N ILE A 143 4.89 7.86 18.19
CA ILE A 143 4.12 8.39 19.33
C ILE A 143 3.22 7.27 19.88
N LEU A 144 3.48 6.86 21.12
CA LEU A 144 2.78 5.76 21.80
C LEU A 144 1.97 6.28 22.98
N GLY A 145 0.92 5.55 23.35
CA GLY A 145 0.07 5.86 24.49
C GLY A 145 -1.32 5.25 24.34
N PRO A 146 -2.15 5.23 25.41
CA PRO A 146 -3.51 4.74 25.34
C PRO A 146 -4.40 5.64 24.46
N ASN A 147 -5.58 5.13 24.08
CA ASN A 147 -6.58 5.96 23.39
C ASN A 147 -7.03 7.10 24.31
N GLY A 148 -7.17 8.30 23.76
CA GLY A 148 -7.49 9.49 24.55
C GLY A 148 -6.29 10.19 25.19
N ALA A 149 -5.07 9.65 25.10
CA ALA A 149 -3.86 10.28 25.65
C ALA A 149 -3.38 11.55 24.92
N GLY A 150 -4.16 12.08 23.96
CA GLY A 150 -3.80 13.31 23.23
C GLY A 150 -2.89 13.12 22.00
N LYS A 151 -2.64 11.88 21.55
CA LYS A 151 -1.77 11.61 20.37
C LYS A 151 -2.23 12.33 19.11
N SER A 152 -3.50 12.17 18.73
CA SER A 152 -4.08 12.85 17.57
C SER A 152 -4.05 14.36 17.75
N THR A 153 -4.35 14.85 18.96
CA THR A 153 -4.27 16.28 19.30
C THR A 153 -2.86 16.84 19.09
N LEU A 154 -1.82 16.12 19.53
CA LEU A 154 -0.44 16.53 19.32
C LEU A 154 -0.11 16.57 17.82
N LEU A 155 -0.50 15.54 17.05
CA LEU A 155 -0.30 15.52 15.61
C LEU A 155 -1.03 16.66 14.90
N ASP A 156 -2.25 16.99 15.30
CA ASP A 156 -3.02 18.12 14.75
C ASP A 156 -2.37 19.47 15.06
N ILE A 157 -1.77 19.62 16.25
CA ILE A 157 -1.01 20.82 16.62
C ILE A 157 0.23 20.96 15.75
N LEU A 158 1.01 19.88 15.61
CA LEU A 158 2.21 19.89 14.77
C LEU A 158 1.86 20.17 13.30
N ALA A 159 0.77 19.59 12.79
CA ALA A 159 0.28 19.82 11.44
C ALA A 159 -0.34 21.21 11.21
N GLY A 160 -0.43 22.05 12.26
CA GLY A 160 -1.03 23.39 12.18
C GLY A 160 -2.56 23.40 12.06
N LYS A 161 -3.22 22.23 12.16
CA LYS A 161 -4.69 22.11 12.14
C LYS A 161 -5.32 22.57 13.43
N LEU A 162 -4.60 22.44 14.55
CA LEU A 162 -5.05 22.87 15.86
C LEU A 162 -4.03 23.85 16.45
N ARG A 163 -4.50 24.98 16.97
CA ARG A 163 -3.62 25.91 17.69
C ARG A 163 -3.40 25.44 19.12
N PRO A 164 -2.15 25.42 19.61
CA PRO A 164 -1.88 25.21 21.03
C PRO A 164 -2.37 26.41 21.83
N ASP A 165 -2.65 26.21 23.11
CA ASP A 165 -3.02 27.29 24.04
C ASP A 165 -1.79 28.03 24.56
N ALA A 166 -0.65 27.34 24.67
CA ALA A 166 0.66 27.93 24.91
C ALA A 166 1.77 27.15 24.21
N GLY A 167 2.94 27.78 24.08
CA GLY A 167 4.09 27.22 23.37
C GLY A 167 4.13 27.60 21.89
N THR A 168 5.16 27.12 21.19
CA THR A 168 5.40 27.44 19.78
C THR A 168 5.75 26.19 18.98
N VAL A 169 5.37 26.19 17.69
CA VAL A 169 5.73 25.16 16.70
C VAL A 169 6.39 25.90 15.55
N LEU A 170 7.64 25.54 15.24
CA LEU A 170 8.44 26.14 14.18
C LEU A 170 8.92 25.04 13.22
N TRP A 171 8.44 25.08 11.98
CA TRP A 171 8.89 24.21 10.91
C TRP A 171 10.07 24.83 10.17
N GLY A 172 10.98 23.99 9.67
CA GLY A 172 12.04 24.42 8.77
C GLY A 172 11.47 24.89 7.42
N GLU A 173 12.14 25.87 6.79
CA GLU A 173 11.68 26.52 5.55
C GLU A 173 11.50 25.57 4.36
N THR A 174 12.23 24.46 4.36
CA THR A 174 12.22 23.44 3.29
C THR A 174 11.26 22.29 3.57
N VAL A 175 10.54 22.33 4.70
CA VAL A 175 9.65 21.25 5.12
C VAL A 175 8.28 21.42 4.47
N GLU A 176 7.84 20.36 3.81
CA GLU A 176 6.48 20.20 3.32
C GLU A 176 5.81 19.12 4.16
N ILE A 177 4.68 19.45 4.79
CA ILE A 177 4.01 18.58 5.76
C ILE A 177 3.01 17.70 5.01
N GLY A 178 3.24 16.38 5.02
CA GLY A 178 2.23 15.39 4.69
C GLY A 178 1.50 14.95 5.96
N TYR A 179 0.18 15.14 6.02
CA TYR A 179 -0.64 14.71 7.15
C TYR A 179 -1.70 13.69 6.70
N TYR A 180 -1.68 12.51 7.29
CA TYR A 180 -2.66 11.45 7.03
C TYR A 180 -3.52 11.23 8.27
N ASP A 181 -4.80 11.59 8.18
CA ASP A 181 -5.79 11.35 9.24
C ASP A 181 -6.29 9.89 9.19
N GLN A 182 -6.61 9.32 10.35
CA GLN A 182 -7.28 8.02 10.46
C GLN A 182 -8.73 8.07 9.97
N ARG A 183 -9.35 9.25 9.91
CA ARG A 183 -10.70 9.44 9.37
C ARG A 183 -10.59 9.87 7.92
N SER A 184 -11.22 9.13 7.02
CA SER A 184 -11.46 9.49 5.62
C SER A 184 -12.46 10.65 5.51
N ALA A 185 -12.25 11.73 6.25
CA ALA A 185 -13.12 12.89 6.27
C ALA A 185 -12.93 13.67 4.97
N GLY A 186 -13.82 13.46 3.99
CA GLY A 186 -13.86 14.24 2.75
C GLY A 186 -14.09 13.44 1.47
N LEU A 187 -13.95 12.11 1.52
CA LEU A 187 -14.35 11.26 0.39
C LEU A 187 -15.88 11.24 0.33
N ARG A 188 -16.45 11.98 -0.63
CA ARG A 188 -17.86 11.79 -1.01
C ARG A 188 -17.94 10.45 -1.73
N ASP A 189 -18.86 9.57 -1.32
CA ASP A 189 -19.05 8.23 -1.91
C ASP A 189 -19.23 8.25 -3.44
N GLU A 190 -19.65 9.38 -4.00
CA GLU A 190 -19.93 9.56 -5.42
C GLU A 190 -18.70 10.01 -6.25
N MET A 191 -17.61 10.44 -5.61
CA MET A 191 -16.44 10.96 -6.31
C MET A 191 -15.45 9.84 -6.63
N ARG A 192 -14.92 9.84 -7.87
CA ARG A 192 -13.83 8.92 -8.21
C ARG A 192 -12.60 9.29 -7.40
N LEU A 193 -11.94 8.29 -6.80
CA LEU A 193 -10.73 8.50 -6.00
C LEU A 193 -9.64 9.28 -6.74
N LEU A 194 -9.53 9.08 -8.06
CA LEU A 194 -8.60 9.82 -8.92
C LEU A 194 -8.90 11.33 -8.93
N GLU A 195 -10.17 11.70 -9.06
CA GLU A 195 -10.60 13.12 -9.08
C GLU A 195 -10.40 13.79 -7.73
N PHE A 196 -10.59 13.05 -6.62
CA PHE A 196 -10.30 13.54 -5.29
C PHE A 196 -8.80 13.83 -5.10
N ILE A 197 -7.94 12.91 -5.54
CA ILE A 197 -6.48 13.07 -5.46
C ILE A 197 -6.02 14.25 -6.33
N GLU A 198 -6.52 14.37 -7.56
CA GLU A 198 -6.19 15.51 -8.44
C GLU A 198 -6.57 16.87 -7.86
N LYS A 199 -7.65 16.92 -7.08
CA LYS A 199 -8.15 18.15 -6.46
C LYS A 199 -7.39 18.55 -5.20
N GLU A 200 -7.08 17.59 -4.32
CA GLU A 200 -6.45 17.84 -3.02
C GLU A 200 -4.91 17.81 -3.07
N ALA A 201 -4.33 17.12 -4.04
CA ALA A 201 -2.88 17.08 -4.27
C ALA A 201 -2.57 17.55 -5.70
N PRO A 202 -2.30 18.86 -5.92
CA PRO A 202 -1.82 19.32 -7.21
C PRO A 202 -0.52 18.55 -7.55
N LEU A 203 -0.63 17.69 -8.56
CA LEU A 203 0.40 16.80 -9.10
C LEU A 203 1.83 17.23 -8.74
N ILE A 204 2.47 16.50 -7.83
CA ILE A 204 3.88 16.69 -7.51
C ILE A 204 4.67 16.30 -8.75
N ARG A 205 5.15 17.31 -9.48
CA ARG A 205 6.05 17.11 -10.62
C ARG A 205 7.33 16.44 -10.13
N THR A 206 7.67 15.28 -10.70
CA THR A 206 9.00 14.71 -10.55
C THR A 206 10.04 15.65 -11.17
N LYS A 207 11.29 15.58 -10.71
CA LYS A 207 12.39 16.42 -11.22
C LYS A 207 12.62 16.28 -12.74
N ASP A 208 12.17 15.17 -13.33
CA ASP A 208 12.31 14.85 -14.75
C ASP A 208 11.11 15.29 -15.61
N GLY A 209 10.13 15.98 -15.05
CA GLY A 209 9.00 16.55 -15.81
C GLY A 209 7.88 15.56 -16.16
N ASP A 210 8.04 14.28 -15.85
CA ASP A 210 6.97 13.29 -16.04
C ASP A 210 5.84 13.42 -15.01
N ARG A 211 4.64 13.04 -15.45
CA ARG A 211 3.40 13.04 -14.68
C ARG A 211 3.24 11.65 -14.03
N VAL A 212 3.04 11.60 -12.71
CA VAL A 212 2.58 10.40 -12.00
C VAL A 212 1.17 10.65 -11.50
#